data_AF-A0A2E7E4Y5-F1
#
_entry.id   AF-A0A2E7E4Y5-F1
#
_cell.length_a   1.000
_cell.length_b   1.000
_cell.length_c   1.000
_cell.angle_alpha   90.00
_cell.angle_beta   90.00
_cell.angle_gamma   90.00
#
_symmetry.space_group_name_H-M   'P 1'
#
loop_
_entity.id
_entity.type
_entity.pdbx_description
1 polymer ?
#
loop_
_entity_poly.entity_id
_entity_poly.type
_entity_poly.pdbx_seq_one_letter_code
_entity_poly.pdbx_strand_id
1 'polypeptide(L)'
;MVTAPSGEQNDDQDVTRIKDEPHSAPEEARPSLPVQYLLNDISKHLGTDLTGVLPPELLEAYCLATISRNEPTGKLLKALLENFLKAYTGPTPDEAMKAFDFLTYLSDPESHS
;
A
#
# COMPACT_ATOMS: atom_id res chain seq x y z
N MET A 1 -15.37 54.63 -54.81
CA MET A 1 -14.51 55.36 -53.84
C MET A 1 -15.43 56.21 -52.96
N VAL A 2 -15.71 55.75 -51.76
CA VAL A 2 -16.36 56.55 -50.71
C VAL A 2 -15.61 56.26 -49.42
N THR A 3 -15.12 57.34 -48.82
CA THR A 3 -14.26 57.45 -47.64
C THR A 3 -14.95 57.05 -46.33
N ALA A 4 -14.25 56.32 -45.47
CA ALA A 4 -14.51 56.30 -44.02
C ALA A 4 -13.96 57.58 -43.37
N PRO A 5 -14.44 57.96 -42.17
CA PRO A 5 -13.56 57.73 -41.01
C PRO A 5 -14.26 57.38 -39.68
N SER A 6 -13.50 56.60 -38.89
CA SER A 6 -13.27 56.64 -37.44
C SER A 6 -14.43 56.81 -36.45
N GLY A 7 -14.62 55.78 -35.62
CA GLY A 7 -15.32 55.83 -34.35
C GLY A 7 -14.77 54.78 -33.38
N GLU A 8 -14.03 55.29 -32.39
CA GLU A 8 -13.95 54.85 -30.98
C GLU A 8 -13.41 53.46 -30.58
N GLN A 9 -12.36 53.54 -29.75
CA GLN A 9 -11.80 52.50 -28.89
C GLN A 9 -12.86 51.97 -27.91
N ASN A 10 -12.88 50.66 -27.70
CA ASN A 10 -13.24 50.08 -26.41
C ASN A 10 -12.25 48.96 -26.10
N ASP A 11 -11.41 49.23 -25.10
CA ASP A 11 -10.74 48.23 -24.28
C ASP A 11 -11.81 47.34 -23.65
N ASP A 12 -11.82 46.05 -24.01
CA ASP A 12 -12.39 45.04 -23.14
C ASP A 12 -11.40 43.88 -23.06
N GLN A 13 -10.88 43.72 -21.86
CA GLN A 13 -9.87 42.76 -21.46
C GLN A 13 -10.45 41.36 -21.64
N ASP A 14 -9.99 40.62 -22.65
CA ASP A 14 -10.18 39.17 -22.72
C ASP A 14 -9.22 38.52 -21.71
N VAL A 15 -9.62 38.58 -20.44
CA VAL A 15 -9.07 37.76 -19.37
C VAL A 15 -9.44 36.33 -19.73
N THR A 16 -8.54 35.65 -20.42
CA THR A 16 -8.61 34.21 -20.65
C THR A 16 -8.80 33.51 -19.31
N ARG A 17 -10.06 33.16 -19.07
CA ARG A 17 -10.60 32.35 -17.99
C ARG A 17 -9.75 31.08 -17.88
N ILE A 18 -8.81 31.08 -16.95
CA ILE A 18 -8.16 29.85 -16.48
C ILE A 18 -9.32 28.97 -16.00
N LYS A 19 -9.65 27.94 -16.78
CA LYS A 19 -10.54 26.88 -16.32
C LYS A 19 -9.79 26.23 -15.16
N ASP A 20 -10.26 26.47 -13.95
CA ASP A 20 -10.00 25.60 -12.81
C ASP A 20 -10.44 24.20 -13.23
N GLU A 21 -9.49 23.39 -13.71
CA GLU A 21 -9.68 21.95 -13.70
C GLU A 21 -9.91 21.57 -12.25
N PRO A 22 -10.98 20.81 -11.92
CA PRO A 22 -11.16 20.33 -10.57
C PRO A 22 -9.91 19.54 -10.22
N HIS A 23 -9.14 20.05 -9.27
CA HIS A 23 -8.02 19.34 -8.66
C HIS A 23 -8.61 18.08 -8.04
N SER A 24 -8.60 16.98 -8.80
CA SER A 24 -8.97 15.67 -8.31
C SER A 24 -8.19 15.47 -7.03
N ALA A 25 -8.91 15.28 -5.93
CA ALA A 25 -8.32 14.88 -4.66
C ALA A 25 -7.31 13.75 -4.93
N PRO A 26 -6.19 13.67 -4.19
CA PRO A 26 -5.26 12.57 -4.35
C PRO A 26 -6.07 11.28 -4.26
N GLU A 27 -6.12 10.55 -5.37
CA GLU A 27 -6.76 9.26 -5.44
C GLU A 27 -6.02 8.41 -4.40
N GLU A 28 -6.66 8.11 -3.27
CA GLU A 28 -6.11 7.15 -2.30
C GLU A 28 -5.71 5.93 -3.12
N ALA A 29 -4.41 5.71 -3.25
CA ALA A 29 -3.86 4.81 -4.24
C ALA A 29 -4.39 3.41 -3.93
N ARG A 30 -5.36 2.96 -4.71
CA ARG A 30 -5.93 1.63 -4.54
C ARG A 30 -4.84 0.61 -4.88
N PRO A 31 -4.67 -0.45 -4.07
CA PRO A 31 -3.68 -1.47 -4.35
C PRO A 31 -3.92 -2.08 -5.72
N SER A 32 -2.84 -2.48 -6.40
CA SER A 32 -2.94 -3.10 -7.73
C SER A 32 -3.81 -4.37 -7.70
N LEU A 33 -4.41 -4.74 -8.84
CA LEU A 33 -5.25 -5.95 -8.95
C LEU A 33 -4.56 -7.22 -8.39
N PRO A 34 -3.29 -7.53 -8.70
CA PRO A 34 -2.59 -8.67 -8.10
C PRO A 34 -2.51 -8.62 -6.58
N VAL A 35 -2.21 -7.44 -6.00
CA VAL A 35 -2.15 -7.26 -4.55
C VAL A 35 -3.53 -7.49 -3.93
N GLN A 36 -4.60 -6.96 -4.52
CA GLN A 36 -5.97 -7.20 -4.05
C GLN A 36 -6.32 -8.70 -4.00
N TYR A 37 -5.92 -9.49 -5.01
CA TYR A 37 -6.12 -10.94 -5.00
C TYR A 37 -5.37 -11.63 -3.85
N LEU A 38 -4.13 -11.20 -3.58
CA LEU A 38 -3.31 -11.76 -2.51
C LEU A 38 -3.81 -11.37 -1.11
N LEU A 39 -4.31 -10.14 -0.93
CA LEU A 39 -4.96 -9.74 0.32
C LEU A 39 -6.20 -10.60 0.64
N ASN A 40 -6.96 -10.96 -0.40
CA ASN A 40 -8.07 -11.90 -0.27
C ASN A 40 -7.56 -13.33 0.04
N ASP A 41 -6.47 -13.78 -0.60
CA ASP A 41 -5.84 -15.07 -0.30
C ASP A 41 -5.39 -15.17 1.17
N ILE A 42 -4.75 -14.12 1.70
CA ILE A 42 -4.37 -14.03 3.11
C ILE A 42 -5.62 -14.12 4.00
N SER A 43 -6.66 -13.35 3.69
CA SER A 43 -7.91 -13.33 4.48
C SER A 43 -8.62 -14.69 4.49
N LYS A 44 -8.55 -15.46 3.40
CA LYS A 44 -9.08 -16.85 3.36
C LYS A 44 -8.34 -17.80 4.28
N HIS A 45 -7.04 -17.57 4.51
CA HIS A 45 -6.20 -18.45 5.31
C HIS A 45 -6.15 -18.09 6.79
N LEU A 46 -6.25 -16.80 7.12
CA LEU A 46 -6.10 -16.27 8.47
C LEU A 46 -7.39 -15.72 9.08
N GLY A 47 -8.42 -15.52 8.28
CA GLY A 47 -9.65 -14.84 8.69
C GLY A 47 -9.53 -13.32 8.57
N THR A 48 -10.68 -12.66 8.38
CA THR A 48 -10.77 -11.20 8.19
C THR A 48 -10.44 -10.41 9.45
N ASP A 49 -10.66 -11.00 10.63
CA ASP A 49 -10.44 -10.32 11.90
C ASP A 49 -8.94 -10.10 12.15
N LEU A 50 -8.12 -11.12 11.87
CA LEU A 50 -6.67 -11.02 12.02
C LEU A 50 -6.05 -10.13 10.92
N THR A 51 -6.57 -10.19 9.68
CA THR A 51 -6.06 -9.33 8.61
C THR A 51 -6.46 -7.87 8.79
N GLY A 52 -7.63 -7.60 9.38
CA GLY A 52 -8.12 -6.24 9.63
C GLY A 52 -7.35 -5.46 10.69
N VAL A 53 -6.55 -6.12 11.54
CA VAL A 53 -5.72 -5.44 12.56
C VAL A 53 -4.27 -5.21 12.12
N LEU A 54 -3.85 -5.80 11.00
CA LEU A 54 -2.50 -5.61 10.46
C LEU A 54 -2.44 -4.32 9.63
N PRO A 55 -1.32 -3.56 9.68
CA PRO A 55 -1.15 -2.37 8.85
C PRO A 55 -1.33 -2.70 7.36
N PRO A 56 -2.20 -2.00 6.62
CA PRO A 56 -2.44 -2.26 5.20
C PRO A 56 -1.17 -2.18 4.36
N GLU A 57 -0.30 -1.22 4.65
CA GLU A 57 0.96 -0.99 3.93
C GLU A 57 1.93 -2.16 4.12
N LEU A 58 1.94 -2.77 5.32
CA LEU A 58 2.74 -3.95 5.61
C LEU A 58 2.24 -5.17 4.83
N LEU A 59 0.92 -5.35 4.76
CA LEU A 59 0.31 -6.44 4.00
C LEU A 59 0.56 -6.29 2.50
N GLU A 60 0.49 -5.07 1.97
CA GLU A 60 0.82 -4.79 0.58
C GLU A 60 2.30 -5.06 0.29
N ALA A 61 3.22 -4.58 1.14
CA ALA A 61 4.65 -4.84 1.01
C ALA A 61 4.96 -6.35 1.05
N TYR A 62 4.31 -7.09 1.95
CA TYR A 62 4.40 -8.55 2.02
C TYR A 62 3.91 -9.22 0.73
N CYS A 63 2.76 -8.79 0.19
CA CYS A 63 2.24 -9.32 -1.09
C CYS A 63 3.20 -9.06 -2.26
N LEU A 64 3.79 -7.87 -2.35
CA LEU A 64 4.78 -7.56 -3.39
C LEU A 64 6.04 -8.42 -3.23
N ALA A 65 6.51 -8.62 -2.00
CA ALA A 65 7.66 -9.47 -1.73
C ALA A 65 7.41 -10.93 -2.13
N THR A 66 6.23 -11.49 -1.84
CA THR A 66 5.90 -12.88 -2.21
C THR A 66 5.71 -13.04 -3.72
N ILE A 67 5.17 -12.04 -4.43
CA ILE A 67 5.15 -12.04 -5.90
C ILE A 67 6.58 -12.11 -6.44
N SER A 68 7.47 -11.23 -5.96
CA SER A 68 8.85 -11.16 -6.46
C SER A 68 9.65 -12.44 -6.22
N ARG A 69 9.30 -13.19 -5.16
CA ARG A 69 9.95 -14.43 -4.75
C ARG A 69 9.23 -15.69 -5.23
N ASN A 70 8.09 -15.54 -5.92
CA ASN A 70 7.22 -16.64 -6.35
C ASN A 70 6.79 -17.55 -5.19
N GLU A 71 6.39 -16.95 -4.07
CA GLU A 71 5.99 -17.64 -2.85
C GLU A 71 4.47 -17.72 -2.70
N PRO A 72 3.93 -18.78 -2.05
CA PRO A 72 2.49 -18.93 -1.83
C PRO A 72 2.01 -18.04 -0.67
N THR A 73 1.72 -16.77 -0.98
CA THR A 73 1.45 -15.66 -0.05
C THR A 73 0.69 -16.00 1.24
N GLY A 74 -0.61 -16.34 1.16
CA GLY A 74 -1.43 -16.59 2.35
C GLY A 74 -1.05 -17.87 3.08
N LYS A 75 -0.65 -18.92 2.36
CA LYS A 75 -0.18 -20.18 2.96
C LYS A 75 1.12 -20.01 3.72
N LEU A 76 2.06 -19.22 3.18
CA LEU A 76 3.33 -18.93 3.83
C LEU A 76 3.11 -18.20 5.14
N LEU A 77 2.27 -17.16 5.17
CA LEU A 77 2.00 -16.39 6.39
C LEU A 77 1.32 -17.26 7.45
N LYS A 78 0.35 -18.09 7.06
CA LYS A 78 -0.29 -19.08 7.94
C LYS A 78 0.71 -20.06 8.52
N ALA A 79 1.59 -20.62 7.69
CA ALA A 79 2.61 -21.56 8.15
C ALA A 79 3.60 -20.91 9.13
N LEU A 80 4.00 -19.67 8.88
CA LEU A 80 4.89 -18.91 9.77
C LEU A 80 4.25 -18.72 11.15
N LEU A 81 3.00 -18.25 11.19
CA LEU A 81 2.26 -18.06 12.45
C LEU A 81 2.07 -19.38 13.20
N GLU A 82 1.61 -20.44 12.51
CA GLU A 82 1.39 -21.74 13.13
C GLU A 82 2.67 -22.35 13.71
N ASN A 83 3.78 -22.27 12.98
CA ASN A 83 5.05 -22.82 13.42
C ASN A 83 5.60 -22.06 14.63
N PHE A 84 5.46 -20.73 14.62
CA PHE A 84 5.84 -19.92 15.78
C PHE A 84 5.01 -20.28 17.01
N LEU A 85 3.68 -20.32 16.90
CA LEU A 85 2.78 -20.68 18.02
C LEU A 85 3.07 -22.09 18.56
N LYS A 86 3.30 -23.07 17.68
CA LYS A 86 3.68 -24.44 18.09
C LYS A 86 5.02 -24.46 18.84
N ALA A 87 6.02 -23.74 18.35
CA ALA A 87 7.32 -23.66 19.03
C ALA A 87 7.21 -22.97 20.39
N TYR A 88 6.48 -21.85 20.45
CA TYR A 88 6.30 -21.06 21.67
C TYR A 88 5.49 -21.78 22.75
N THR A 89 4.51 -22.60 22.35
CA THR A 89 3.73 -23.43 23.29
C THR A 89 4.35 -24.81 23.53
N GLY A 90 5.48 -25.09 22.88
CA GLY A 90 6.13 -26.39 22.85
C GLY A 90 7.24 -26.55 23.89
N PRO A 91 8.14 -27.54 23.70
CA PRO A 91 9.24 -27.80 24.62
C PRO A 91 10.40 -26.80 24.51
N THR A 92 10.40 -25.93 23.49
CA THR A 92 11.48 -24.99 23.17
C THR A 92 10.96 -23.54 23.03
N PRO A 93 10.28 -23.00 24.06
CA PRO A 93 9.73 -21.65 24.01
C PRO A 93 10.83 -20.58 23.95
N ASP A 94 11.95 -20.80 24.62
CA ASP A 94 13.09 -19.87 24.64
C ASP A 94 13.72 -19.73 23.25
N GLU A 95 13.84 -20.82 22.48
CA GLU A 95 14.29 -20.79 21.10
C GLU A 95 13.30 -20.07 20.19
N ALA A 96 11.99 -20.25 20.41
CA ALA A 96 10.96 -19.53 19.68
C ALA A 96 11.09 -18.02 19.92
N MET A 97 11.26 -17.61 21.18
CA MET A 97 11.45 -16.20 21.53
C MET A 97 12.74 -15.63 20.94
N LYS A 98 13.86 -16.36 20.95
CA LYS A 98 15.09 -15.93 20.25
C LYS A 98 14.88 -15.73 18.75
N ALA A 99 14.11 -16.61 18.10
CA ALA A 99 13.77 -16.45 16.69
C ALA A 99 12.90 -15.21 16.45
N PHE A 100 11.95 -14.93 17.36
CA PHE A 100 11.15 -13.71 17.32
C PHE A 100 11.98 -12.45 17.52
N ASP A 101 12.91 -12.44 18.48
CA ASP A 101 13.82 -11.32 18.73
C ASP A 101 14.71 -11.08 17.51
N PHE A 102 15.19 -12.15 16.85
CA PHE A 102 15.96 -12.04 15.63
C PHE A 102 15.14 -11.45 14.47
N LEU A 103 13.89 -11.88 14.28
CA LEU A 103 12.99 -11.27 13.29
C LEU A 103 12.74 -9.79 13.60
N THR A 104 12.57 -9.44 14.88
CA THR A 104 12.40 -8.06 15.34
C THR A 104 13.63 -7.22 14.97
N TYR A 105 14.83 -7.71 15.25
CA TYR A 105 16.08 -7.06 14.87
C TYR A 105 16.21 -6.85 13.35
N LEU A 106 15.87 -7.84 12.53
CA LEU A 106 15.91 -7.72 11.06
C LEU A 106 14.88 -6.74 10.49
N SER A 107 13.80 -6.47 11.25
CA SER A 107 12.73 -5.56 10.82
C SER A 107 12.95 -4.12 11.23
N ASP A 108 13.94 -3.86 12.09
CA ASP A 108 14.27 -2.53 12.58
C ASP A 108 15.26 -1.83 11.62
N PRO A 109 14.87 -0.71 10.98
CA PRO A 109 15.75 0.04 10.08
C PRO A 109 17.01 0.59 10.76
N GLU A 110 16.95 0.92 12.06
CA GLU A 110 18.07 1.51 12.81
C GLU A 110 19.11 0.45 13.21
N SER A 111 18.70 -0.81 13.27
CA SER A 111 19.55 -1.96 13.60
C SER A 111 20.59 -2.31 12.51
N HIS A 112 20.55 -1.64 11.35
CA HIS A 112 21.44 -1.87 10.21
C HIS A 112 22.20 -0.62 9.73
N SER A 113 22.11 0.48 10.49
CA SER A 113 22.83 1.75 10.24
C SER A 113 24.19 1.79 10.92
#